data_AF-A0A8B6DZ18-F1
#
_entry.id   AF-A0A8B6DZ18-F1
#
_cell.length_a   1.000
_cell.length_b   1.000
_cell.length_c   1.000
_cell.angle_alpha   90.00
_cell.angle_beta   90.00
_cell.angle_gamma   90.00
#
_symmetry.space_group_name_H-M   'P 1'
#
loop_
_entity.id
_entity.type
_entity.pdbx_description
1 polymer ?
#
loop_
_entity_poly.entity_id
_entity_poly.type
_entity_poly.pdbx_seq_one_letter_code
_entity_poly.pdbx_strand_id
1 'polypeptide(L)'
;MTTREIERASENDPELKAVRECLVHSQWHRIEFKEYLPIRSELCAIGQLVLRGTRIVIPISLREQVLQLAHEGHPGIVVMKTRLRSKVWWPGIDKSIEKFCRSCYGCQLVSQPSKPEPLKRTELPSAPWQHLAADLLGP
;
A
#
# COMPACT_ATOMS: atom_id res chain seq x y z
N MET A 1 -12.86 -4.40 13.00
CA MET A 1 -11.80 -3.74 13.78
C MET A 1 -12.42 -2.62 14.61
N THR A 2 -12.44 -2.79 15.92
CA THR A 2 -13.00 -1.80 16.87
C THR A 2 -11.90 -0.88 17.40
N THR A 3 -12.26 0.30 17.93
CA THR A 3 -11.29 1.21 18.55
C THR A 3 -10.63 0.60 19.78
N ARG A 4 -11.35 -0.21 20.56
CA ARG A 4 -10.83 -0.93 21.72
C ARG A 4 -9.74 -1.94 21.35
N GLU A 5 -9.90 -2.64 20.22
CA GLU A 5 -8.87 -3.55 19.70
C GLU A 5 -7.59 -2.78 19.35
N ILE A 6 -7.73 -1.63 18.68
CA ILE A 6 -6.59 -0.78 18.31
C ILE A 6 -5.90 -0.26 19.56
N GLU A 7 -6.66 0.17 20.57
CA GLU A 7 -6.10 0.68 21.82
C GLU A 7 -5.29 -0.39 22.55
N ARG A 8 -5.82 -1.61 22.69
CA ARG A 8 -5.12 -2.74 23.30
C ARG A 8 -3.87 -3.16 22.52
N ALA A 9 -3.93 -3.13 21.18
CA ALA A 9 -2.76 -3.42 20.36
C ALA A 9 -1.71 -2.30 20.48
N SER A 10 -2.14 -1.05 20.51
CA SER A 10 -1.27 0.13 20.67
C SER A 10 -0.61 0.18 22.04
N GLU A 11 -1.29 -0.33 23.07
CA GLU A 11 -0.72 -0.49 24.41
C GLU A 11 0.52 -1.36 24.38
N ASN A 12 0.54 -2.44 23.59
CA ASN A 12 1.63 -3.42 23.56
C ASN A 12 2.66 -3.16 22.45
N ASP A 13 2.40 -2.20 21.56
CA ASP A 13 3.24 -1.88 20.41
C ASP A 13 4.48 -1.07 20.84
N PRO A 14 5.72 -1.57 20.60
CA PRO A 14 6.95 -0.89 21.03
C PRO A 14 7.17 0.44 20.29
N GLU A 15 6.75 0.54 19.03
CA GLU A 15 6.85 1.76 18.22
C GLU A 15 5.95 2.85 18.81
N LEU A 16 4.69 2.53 19.11
CA LEU A 16 3.75 3.49 19.67
C LEU A 16 4.04 3.82 21.14
N LYS A 17 4.56 2.88 21.93
CA LYS A 17 5.05 3.16 23.30
C LYS A 17 6.15 4.24 23.28
N ALA A 18 7.17 4.05 22.45
CA ALA A 18 8.27 5.01 22.33
C ALA A 18 7.78 6.40 21.89
N VAL A 19 6.83 6.44 20.94
CA VAL A 19 6.22 7.71 20.49
C VAL A 19 5.42 8.37 21.62
N ARG A 20 4.63 7.62 22.40
CA ARG A 20 3.88 8.17 23.55
C ARG A 20 4.81 8.73 24.63
N GLU A 21 5.88 8.02 24.97
CA GLU A 21 6.89 8.50 25.93
C GLU A 21 7.55 9.80 25.44
N CYS A 22 7.87 9.89 24.15
CA CYS A 22 8.41 11.11 23.55
C CYS A 22 7.42 12.28 23.59
N LEU A 23 6.12 12.01 23.42
CA LEU A 23 5.06 13.03 23.52
C LEU A 23 4.92 13.57 24.95
N VAL A 24 5.06 12.71 25.97
CA VAL A 24 4.94 13.11 27.39
C VAL A 24 6.20 13.83 27.87
N HIS A 25 7.38 13.29 27.59
CA HIS A 25 8.64 13.79 28.14
C HIS A 25 9.39 14.76 27.22
N SER A 26 8.89 15.00 26.01
CA SER A 26 9.55 15.81 24.97
C SER A 26 10.96 15.31 24.57
N GLN A 27 11.24 14.01 24.74
CA GLN A 27 12.57 13.41 24.53
C GLN A 27 12.84 12.85 23.12
N TRP A 28 12.41 13.57 22.08
CA TRP A 28 12.51 13.12 20.68
C TRP A 28 13.93 12.78 20.19
N HIS A 29 14.97 13.35 20.78
CA HIS A 29 16.37 13.09 20.44
C HIS A 29 16.82 11.61 20.57
N ARG A 30 16.12 10.79 21.35
CA ARG A 30 16.49 9.40 21.65
C ARG A 30 15.61 8.36 20.94
N ILE A 31 14.65 8.82 20.12
CA ILE A 31 13.70 7.90 19.49
C ILE A 31 14.40 7.05 18.42
N GLU A 32 14.17 5.73 18.48
CA GLU A 32 14.66 4.80 17.45
C GLU A 32 13.89 4.99 16.12
N PHE A 33 12.60 5.29 16.22
CA PHE A 33 11.68 5.50 15.09
C PHE A 33 11.75 6.93 14.55
N LYS A 34 12.82 7.23 13.80
CA LYS A 34 13.13 8.56 13.28
C LYS A 34 12.08 9.10 12.30
N GLU A 35 11.26 8.23 11.71
CA GLU A 35 10.19 8.56 10.77
C GLU A 35 9.11 9.46 11.40
N TYR A 36 9.00 9.49 12.73
CA TYR A 36 8.08 10.34 13.46
C TYR A 36 8.64 11.76 13.71
N LEU A 37 9.96 11.97 13.64
CA LEU A 37 10.59 13.26 13.95
C LEU A 37 10.06 14.42 13.10
N PRO A 38 9.89 14.29 11.76
CA PRO A 38 9.42 15.40 10.92
C PRO A 38 7.99 15.82 11.22
N ILE A 39 7.19 14.91 11.79
CA ILE A 39 5.76 15.10 12.04
C ILE A 39 5.44 15.23 13.54
N ARG A 40 6.46 15.31 14.40
CA ARG A 40 6.30 15.26 15.87
C ARG A 40 5.30 16.29 16.41
N SER A 41 5.21 17.46 15.78
CA SER A 41 4.28 18.53 16.15
C SER A 41 2.83 18.26 15.74
N GLU A 42 2.59 17.30 14.85
CA GLU A 42 1.25 16.88 14.41
C GLU A 42 0.70 15.71 15.25
N LEU A 43 1.52 15.15 16.15
CA LEU A 43 1.20 13.97 16.92
C LEU A 43 0.60 14.32 18.28
N CYS A 44 -0.38 13.54 18.72
CA CYS A 44 -0.89 13.59 20.09
C CYS A 44 -1.24 12.18 20.60
N ALA A 45 -1.33 12.04 21.92
CA ALA A 45 -1.72 10.78 22.57
C ALA A 45 -3.08 10.94 23.28
N ILE A 46 -3.95 9.95 23.15
CA ILE A 46 -5.22 9.84 23.89
C ILE A 46 -5.31 8.41 24.43
N GLY A 47 -5.19 8.25 25.75
CA GLY A 47 -5.08 6.93 26.36
C GLY A 47 -3.86 6.18 25.81
N GLN A 48 -4.07 4.98 25.25
CA GLN A 48 -3.00 4.21 24.60
C GLN A 48 -2.88 4.48 23.08
N LEU A 49 -3.75 5.33 22.51
CA LEU A 49 -3.73 5.66 21.10
C LEU A 49 -2.76 6.82 20.81
N VAL A 50 -2.12 6.74 19.64
CA VAL A 50 -1.42 7.87 19.03
C VAL A 50 -2.22 8.34 17.83
N LEU A 51 -2.38 9.65 17.70
CA LEU A 51 -3.06 10.29 16.58
C LEU A 51 -2.10 11.20 15.83
N ARG A 52 -2.32 11.35 14.53
CA ARG A 52 -1.74 12.41 13.69
C ARG A 52 -2.88 13.29 13.18
N GLY A 53 -3.07 14.46 13.79
CA GLY A 53 -4.30 15.25 13.60
C GLY A 53 -5.54 14.41 13.98
N THR A 54 -6.41 14.12 13.03
CA THR A 54 -7.62 13.31 13.24
C THR A 54 -7.47 11.82 12.90
N ARG A 55 -6.27 11.39 12.49
CA ARG A 55 -6.02 10.03 12.00
C ARG A 55 -5.38 9.16 13.07
N ILE A 56 -5.88 7.95 13.23
CA ILE A 56 -5.32 6.99 14.19
C ILE A 56 -4.02 6.40 13.63
N VAL A 57 -2.95 6.45 14.43
CA VAL A 57 -1.70 5.75 14.09
C VAL A 57 -1.87 4.27 14.39
N ILE A 58 -1.73 3.43 13.35
CA ILE A 58 -2.02 2.00 13.47
C ILE A 58 -0.79 1.22 13.96
N PRO A 59 -0.92 0.42 15.04
CA PRO A 59 0.16 -0.42 15.54
C PRO A 59 0.57 -1.47 14.50
N ILE A 60 1.82 -1.89 14.53
CA ILE A 60 2.44 -2.78 13.53
C ILE A 60 1.60 -4.03 13.30
N SER A 61 1.12 -4.65 14.39
CA SER A 61 0.34 -5.89 14.37
C SER A 61 -0.99 -5.79 13.63
N LEU A 62 -1.57 -4.59 13.51
CA LEU A 62 -2.87 -4.39 12.86
C LEU A 62 -2.75 -3.83 11.43
N ARG A 63 -1.55 -3.43 10.98
CA ARG A 63 -1.36 -2.82 9.65
C ARG A 63 -1.83 -3.73 8.53
N GLU A 64 -1.54 -5.03 8.60
CA GLU A 64 -1.96 -6.00 7.58
C GLU A 64 -3.48 -6.16 7.53
N GLN A 65 -4.13 -6.31 8.69
CA GLN A 65 -5.58 -6.41 8.77
C GLN A 65 -6.27 -5.15 8.22
N VAL A 66 -5.72 -3.95 8.50
CA VAL A 66 -6.22 -2.70 7.94
C VAL A 66 -6.11 -2.66 6.41
N LEU A 67 -5.00 -3.17 5.84
CA LEU A 67 -4.83 -3.27 4.40
C LEU A 67 -5.82 -4.26 3.77
N GLN A 68 -6.02 -5.42 4.41
CA GLN A 68 -7.00 -6.42 3.96
C GLN A 68 -8.42 -5.83 3.92
N LEU A 69 -8.86 -5.21 5.02
CA LEU A 69 -10.17 -4.55 5.10
C LEU A 69 -10.32 -3.44 4.05
N ALA A 70 -9.28 -2.65 3.81
CA ALA A 70 -9.32 -1.58 2.82
C ALA A 70 -9.32 -2.09 1.36
N HIS A 71 -8.84 -3.32 1.14
CA HIS A 71 -8.79 -3.99 -0.15
C HIS A 71 -10.02 -4.87 -0.44
N GLU A 72 -11.00 -4.93 0.48
CA GLU A 72 -12.29 -5.56 0.19
C GLU A 72 -12.94 -4.92 -1.03
N GLY A 73 -13.39 -5.76 -1.97
CA GLY A 73 -13.89 -5.33 -3.28
C GLY A 73 -12.79 -4.96 -4.30
N HIS A 74 -11.53 -5.28 -4.02
CA HIS A 74 -10.36 -5.07 -4.90
C HIS A 74 -10.22 -3.63 -5.48
N PRO A 75 -10.37 -2.57 -4.66
CA PRO A 75 -10.14 -1.21 -5.13
C PRO A 75 -8.68 -1.02 -5.53
N GLY A 76 -8.47 -0.29 -6.62
CA GLY A 76 -7.13 0.10 -7.06
C GLY A 76 -6.40 0.99 -6.04
N ILE A 77 -5.09 1.11 -6.23
CA ILE A 77 -4.16 1.82 -5.33
C ILE A 77 -4.65 3.23 -4.95
N VAL A 78 -5.14 4.01 -5.92
CA VAL A 78 -5.59 5.40 -5.71
C VAL A 78 -6.78 5.46 -4.76
N VAL A 79 -7.75 4.57 -4.94
CA VAL A 79 -8.95 4.51 -4.10
C VAL A 79 -8.59 4.05 -2.68
N MET A 80 -7.73 3.03 -2.56
CA MET A 80 -7.25 2.55 -1.26
C MET A 80 -6.48 3.64 -0.49
N LYS A 81 -5.58 4.37 -1.16
CA LYS A 81 -4.88 5.53 -0.56
C LYS A 81 -5.86 6.57 -0.04
N THR A 82 -6.85 6.93 -0.83
CA THR A 82 -7.87 7.92 -0.45
C THR A 82 -8.65 7.47 0.77
N ARG A 83 -9.12 6.22 0.80
CA ARG A 83 -9.86 5.65 1.94
C ARG A 83 -9.02 5.63 3.21
N LEU A 84 -7.80 5.10 3.15
CA LEU A 84 -6.95 4.94 4.33
C LEU A 84 -6.48 6.28 4.89
N ARG A 85 -6.03 7.21 4.03
CA ARG A 85 -5.58 8.55 4.45
C ARG A 85 -6.68 9.39 5.11
N SER A 86 -7.96 9.02 4.98
CA SER A 86 -9.05 9.72 5.67
C SER A 86 -9.19 9.34 7.15
N LYS A 87 -8.70 8.17 7.58
CA LYS A 87 -8.97 7.61 8.92
C LYS A 87 -7.72 7.20 9.69
N VAL A 88 -6.69 6.72 8.99
CA VAL A 88 -5.54 6.06 9.62
C VAL A 88 -4.23 6.53 9.04
N TRP A 89 -3.15 6.30 9.77
CA TRP A 89 -1.80 6.66 9.36
C TRP A 89 -0.76 5.70 9.96
N TRP A 90 0.37 5.52 9.28
CA TRP A 90 1.62 4.99 9.83
C TRP A 90 2.77 5.37 8.89
N PRO A 91 4.04 5.32 9.34
CA PRO A 91 5.18 5.56 8.47
C PRO A 91 5.17 4.62 7.25
N GLY A 92 5.21 5.19 6.05
CA GLY A 92 5.25 4.41 4.81
C GLY A 92 3.92 3.77 4.37
N ILE A 93 2.77 4.20 4.90
CA ILE A 93 1.42 3.70 4.53
C ILE A 93 1.21 3.56 3.02
N ASP A 94 1.61 4.55 2.23
CA ASP A 94 1.44 4.50 0.77
C ASP A 94 2.22 3.37 0.11
N LYS A 95 3.46 3.11 0.59
CA LYS A 95 4.28 2.00 0.10
C LYS A 95 3.66 0.65 0.51
N SER A 96 3.12 0.55 1.73
CA SER A 96 2.39 -0.63 2.17
C SER A 96 1.17 -0.91 1.30
N ILE A 97 0.39 0.12 0.96
CA ILE A 97 -0.79 0.01 0.07
C ILE A 97 -0.38 -0.46 -1.33
N GLU A 98 0.63 0.18 -1.91
CA GLU A 98 1.11 -0.18 -3.25
C GLU A 98 1.60 -1.63 -3.31
N LYS A 99 2.40 -2.05 -2.33
CA LYS A 99 2.88 -3.42 -2.21
C LYS A 99 1.71 -4.40 -2.11
N PHE A 100 0.75 -4.12 -1.23
CA PHE A 100 -0.42 -4.97 -1.00
C PHE A 100 -1.28 -5.15 -2.27
N CYS A 101 -1.59 -4.05 -2.96
CA CYS A 101 -2.36 -4.10 -4.21
C CYS A 101 -1.60 -4.87 -5.30
N ARG A 102 -0.29 -4.65 -5.42
CA ARG A 102 0.54 -5.34 -6.41
C ARG A 102 0.70 -6.82 -6.12
N SER A 103 0.61 -7.26 -4.86
CA SER A 103 0.69 -8.68 -4.49
C SER A 103 -0.65 -9.42 -4.56
N CYS A 104 -1.76 -8.73 -4.81
CA CYS A 104 -3.07 -9.37 -4.89
C CYS A 104 -3.22 -10.19 -6.17
N TYR A 105 -3.33 -11.52 -6.04
CA TYR A 105 -3.49 -12.44 -7.16
C TYR A 105 -4.73 -12.13 -8.02
N GLY A 106 -5.88 -11.89 -7.38
CA GLY A 106 -7.11 -11.52 -8.09
C GLY A 106 -6.96 -10.24 -8.92
N CYS A 107 -6.31 -9.20 -8.35
CA CYS A 107 -6.01 -7.98 -9.09
C CYS A 107 -5.04 -8.20 -10.26
N GLN A 108 -4.03 -9.06 -10.09
CA GLN A 108 -3.08 -9.39 -11.15
C GLN A 108 -3.76 -10.09 -12.32
N LEU A 109 -4.65 -11.05 -12.04
CA LEU A 109 -5.37 -11.82 -13.06
C LEU A 109 -6.25 -10.95 -13.96
N VAL A 110 -6.89 -9.92 -13.40
CA VAL A 110 -7.79 -9.02 -14.14
C VAL A 110 -7.11 -7.73 -14.62
N SER A 111 -5.83 -7.55 -14.31
CA SER A 111 -5.08 -6.35 -14.68
C SER A 111 -4.83 -6.30 -16.19
N GLN A 112 -4.62 -5.09 -16.71
CA GLN A 112 -4.25 -4.94 -18.11
C GLN A 112 -2.94 -5.68 -18.38
N PRO A 113 -2.87 -6.49 -19.46
CA PRO A 113 -1.63 -7.15 -19.82
C PRO A 113 -0.55 -6.12 -20.15
N SER A 114 0.71 -6.55 -20.04
CA SER A 114 1.82 -5.75 -20.54
C SER A 114 1.61 -5.41 -22.02
N LYS A 115 2.04 -4.21 -22.42
CA LYS A 115 2.03 -3.85 -23.83
C LYS A 115 2.81 -4.92 -24.62
N PRO A 116 2.28 -5.40 -25.75
CA PRO A 116 3.02 -6.32 -26.59
C PRO A 116 4.31 -5.65 -27.07
N GLU A 117 5.30 -6.48 -27.40
CA GLU A 117 6.52 -6.00 -28.02
C GLU A 117 6.20 -5.30 -29.36
N PRO A 118 7.02 -4.33 -29.79
CA PRO A 118 6.86 -3.70 -31.09
C PRO A 118 6.85 -4.75 -32.22
N LEU A 119 5.99 -4.53 -33.22
CA LEU A 119 5.94 -5.40 -34.39
C LEU A 119 7.29 -5.43 -35.08
N LYS A 120 7.87 -6.63 -35.20
CA LYS A 120 9.06 -6.88 -36.01
C LYS A 120 8.61 -7.27 -37.41
N ARG A 121 9.12 -6.58 -38.44
CA ARG A 121 8.88 -6.96 -39.84
C ARG A 121 9.56 -8.30 -40.11
N THR A 122 8.83 -9.20 -40.76
CA THR A 122 9.40 -10.40 -41.36
C THR A 122 10.31 -10.00 -42.53
N GLU A 123 11.42 -10.70 -42.69
CA GLU A 123 12.30 -10.51 -43.85
C GLU A 123 11.55 -10.87 -45.14
N LEU A 124 11.74 -10.05 -46.18
CA LEU A 124 11.14 -10.30 -47.48
C LEU A 124 11.82 -11.50 -48.14
N PRO A 125 11.07 -12.34 -48.87
CA PRO A 125 11.66 -13.42 -49.66
C PRO A 125 12.61 -12.83 -50.71
N SER A 126 13.74 -13.51 -50.94
CA SER A 126 14.76 -13.13 -51.92
C SER A 126 14.46 -13.61 -53.35
N ALA A 127 13.51 -14.54 -53.50
CA ALA A 127 13.07 -15.06 -54.78
C ALA A 127 11.57 -15.45 -54.74
N PRO A 128 10.90 -15.56 -55.92
CA PRO A 128 9.53 -16.07 -56.00
C PRO A 128 9.37 -17.46 -55.37
N TRP A 129 8.17 -17.77 -54.89
CA TRP A 129 7.79 -19.08 -54.31
C TRP A 129 8.54 -19.52 -53.04
N GLN A 130 9.27 -18.62 -52.37
CA GLN A 130 9.96 -18.94 -51.11
C GLN A 130 9.04 -18.90 -49.88
N HIS A 131 8.16 -17.90 -49.79
CA HIS A 131 7.18 -17.78 -48.71
C HIS A 131 5.77 -17.78 -49.30
N LEU A 132 4.89 -18.67 -48.84
CA LEU A 132 3.48 -18.74 -49.19
C LEU A 132 2.65 -18.57 -47.92
N ALA A 133 1.82 -17.54 -47.87
CA ALA A 133 0.78 -17.38 -46.86
C ALA A 133 -0.57 -17.63 -47.54
N ALA A 134 -1.29 -18.64 -47.08
CA ALA A 134 -2.65 -18.92 -47.52
C ALA A 134 -3.57 -18.76 -46.30
N ASP A 135 -4.71 -18.12 -46.52
CA ASP A 135 -5.76 -18.01 -45.54
C ASP A 135 -7.06 -18.50 -46.16
N LEU A 136 -7.98 -18.99 -45.34
CA LEU A 136 -9.27 -19.44 -45.80
C LEU A 136 -10.24 -18.27 -45.72
N LEU A 137 -10.72 -17.81 -46.87
CA LEU A 137 -11.89 -16.95 -46.92
C LEU A 137 -13.13 -17.84 -46.97
N GLY A 138 -13.95 -17.77 -45.92
CA GLY A 138 -15.17 -18.59 -45.80
C GLY A 138 -16.47 -17.77 -45.72
N PRO A 139 -17.62 -18.47 -45.80
CA PRO A 139 -17.74 -19.91 -46.07
C PRO A 139 -17.45 -20.28 -47.54
#